data_AF-A0A0X8DC62-F1
#
_entry.id   AF-A0A0X8DC62-F1
#
_cell.length_a   1.000
_cell.length_b   1.000
_cell.length_c   1.000
_cell.angle_alpha   90.00
_cell.angle_beta   90.00
_cell.angle_gamma   90.00
#
_symmetry.space_group_name_H-M   'P 1'
#
loop_
_entity.id
_entity.type
_entity.pdbx_description
1 polymer ?
#
loop_
_entity_poly.entity_id
_entity_poly.type
_entity_poly.pdbx_seq_one_letter_code
_entity_poly.pdbx_strand_id
1 'polypeptide(L)'
;MGSDSTIFPPFLGANDKVAAFTPEICRSVEAYHVDNITYKGFKAYTYTADFGDMSSDPQFKCFCTTPDTCLKKGVHDLTNCVGAPFIASLPHFYLAHPDYMNAVYGMNPVKEKHEIYSVFEPMTATPVYAHRRLQLSIALHPIEIIEFMKEVPDVVFPILWVDEGIELNKKILDKVRIIFTLSTVMDVFKWISMIAGMGMGGASAFILKKMKDGMSVDVAPGQKPQTITPIEVNSRY
;
A
#
# COMPACT_ATOMS: atom_id res chain seq x y z
N MET A 1 -7.99 -1.60 8.18
CA MET A 1 -6.83 -1.40 9.09
C MET A 1 -6.23 -0.07 8.69
N GLY A 2 -6.24 0.93 9.58
CA GLY A 2 -5.67 2.26 9.29
C GLY A 2 -4.33 2.41 9.99
N SER A 3 -3.40 3.15 9.38
CA SER A 3 -2.13 3.56 10.02
C SER A 3 -2.12 5.05 10.35
N ASP A 4 -1.01 5.55 10.89
CA ASP A 4 -0.73 6.98 11.08
C ASP A 4 -0.16 7.64 9.81
N SER A 5 -0.35 6.99 8.66
CA SER A 5 0.16 7.40 7.35
C SER A 5 1.67 7.20 7.14
N THR A 6 2.41 6.63 8.10
CA THR A 6 3.87 6.42 7.95
C THR A 6 4.24 5.02 7.49
N ILE A 7 3.49 4.01 7.96
CA ILE A 7 3.74 2.59 7.67
C ILE A 7 2.41 1.95 7.27
N PHE A 8 2.42 1.11 6.24
CA PHE A 8 1.23 0.41 5.77
C PHE A 8 1.47 -1.11 5.70
N PRO A 9 0.41 -1.93 5.67
CA PRO A 9 0.55 -3.37 5.51
C PRO A 9 1.32 -3.71 4.21
N PRO A 10 2.29 -4.64 4.26
CA PRO A 10 3.11 -4.99 3.09
C PRO A 10 2.28 -5.68 2.01
N PHE A 11 2.87 -5.81 0.81
CA PHE A 11 2.29 -6.45 -0.37
C PHE A 11 1.04 -5.74 -0.91
N LEU A 12 1.15 -4.43 -1.16
CA LEU A 12 0.08 -3.67 -1.81
C LEU A 12 -0.23 -4.25 -3.19
N GLY A 13 -1.50 -4.54 -3.42
CA GLY A 13 -2.10 -4.76 -4.72
C GLY A 13 -2.48 -3.43 -5.39
N ALA A 14 -2.60 -3.44 -6.71
CA ALA A 14 -2.98 -2.25 -7.47
C ALA A 14 -4.44 -1.78 -7.21
N ASN A 15 -5.27 -2.61 -6.59
CA ASN A 15 -6.65 -2.25 -6.23
C ASN A 15 -6.81 -2.02 -4.71
N ASP A 16 -5.74 -2.15 -3.94
CA ASP A 16 -5.81 -1.98 -2.50
C ASP A 16 -5.89 -0.49 -2.18
N LYS A 17 -6.82 -0.13 -1.30
CA LYS A 17 -6.89 1.23 -0.74
C LYS A 17 -5.93 1.36 0.42
N VAL A 18 -5.35 2.55 0.54
CA VAL A 18 -4.41 2.89 1.60
C VAL A 18 -5.09 3.89 2.53
N ALA A 19 -5.51 3.43 3.70
CA ALA A 19 -6.23 4.27 4.67
C ALA A 19 -5.32 4.67 5.82
N ALA A 20 -5.40 5.93 6.22
CA ALA A 20 -4.67 6.41 7.37
C ALA A 20 -5.43 7.48 8.16
N PHE A 21 -5.28 7.44 9.49
CA PHE A 21 -5.79 8.47 10.37
C PHE A 21 -4.86 9.69 10.32
N THR A 22 -5.45 10.85 10.08
CA THR A 22 -4.73 12.14 9.98
C THR A 22 -5.18 13.00 11.16
N PRO A 23 -4.37 13.10 12.24
CA PRO A 23 -4.74 13.84 13.45
C PRO A 23 -5.09 15.30 13.19
N GLU A 24 -4.45 15.93 12.21
CA GLU A 24 -4.62 17.34 11.84
C GLU A 24 -6.05 17.66 11.37
N ILE A 25 -6.77 16.66 10.88
CA ILE A 25 -8.15 16.77 10.40
C ILE A 25 -9.11 15.83 11.13
N CYS A 26 -8.68 15.22 12.24
CA CYS A 26 -9.47 14.31 13.06
C CYS A 26 -10.24 13.20 12.33
N ARG A 27 -9.76 12.74 11.16
CA ARG A 27 -10.43 11.68 10.40
C ARG A 27 -9.45 10.76 9.69
N SER A 28 -9.95 9.58 9.36
CA SER A 28 -9.27 8.68 8.42
C SER A 28 -9.52 9.13 6.99
N VAL A 29 -8.46 9.19 6.20
CA VAL A 29 -8.50 9.46 4.76
C VAL A 29 -8.07 8.20 4.03
N GLU A 30 -8.85 7.82 3.03
CA GLU A 30 -8.53 6.71 2.14
C GLU A 30 -7.89 7.27 0.86
N ALA A 31 -6.66 6.86 0.59
CA ALA A 31 -6.01 7.07 -0.68
C ALA A 31 -6.32 5.90 -1.63
N TYR A 32 -6.65 6.23 -2.87
CA TYR A 32 -6.95 5.27 -3.93
C TYR A 32 -5.85 5.25 -4.98
N HIS A 33 -5.65 4.07 -5.56
CA HIS A 33 -4.65 3.84 -6.58
C HIS A 33 -4.99 4.57 -7.89
N VAL A 34 -3.98 5.12 -8.55
CA VAL A 34 -4.10 5.83 -9.83
C VAL A 34 -3.34 5.08 -10.92
N ASP A 35 -2.01 4.96 -10.80
CA ASP A 35 -1.15 4.45 -11.87
C ASP A 35 -0.02 3.55 -11.35
N ASN A 36 0.40 2.61 -12.20
CA ASN A 36 1.61 1.81 -12.03
C ASN A 36 2.78 2.49 -12.74
N ILE A 37 3.80 2.92 -11.99
CA ILE A 37 4.95 3.65 -12.53
C ILE A 37 6.27 2.94 -12.23
N THR A 38 7.31 3.34 -12.95
CA THR A 38 8.70 3.05 -12.55
C THR A 38 9.29 4.31 -11.94
N TYR A 39 9.42 4.33 -10.62
CA TYR A 39 9.99 5.47 -9.90
C TYR A 39 11.45 5.17 -9.58
N LYS A 40 12.37 6.00 -10.10
CA LYS A 40 13.82 5.86 -9.85
C LYS A 40 14.33 4.41 -9.97
N GLY A 41 13.90 3.69 -11.00
CA GLY A 41 14.38 2.34 -11.32
C GLY A 41 13.78 1.18 -10.53
N PHE A 42 12.68 1.38 -9.79
CA PHE A 42 11.88 0.28 -9.22
C PHE A 42 10.39 0.47 -9.52
N LYS A 43 9.64 -0.63 -9.48
CA LYS A 43 8.18 -0.63 -9.67
C LYS A 43 7.53 0.06 -8.48
N ALA A 44 6.63 1.00 -8.75
CA ALA A 44 5.92 1.74 -7.72
C ALA A 44 4.46 1.97 -8.13
N TYR A 45 3.61 2.23 -7.14
CA TYR A 45 2.20 2.54 -7.32
C TYR A 45 1.91 3.95 -6.86
N THR A 46 1.13 4.70 -7.62
CA THR A 46 0.74 6.07 -7.28
C THR A 46 -0.64 6.10 -6.67
N TYR A 47 -0.80 6.92 -5.65
CA TYR A 47 -2.02 7.05 -4.88
C TYR A 47 -2.36 8.53 -4.70
N THR A 48 -3.65 8.83 -4.70
CA THR A 48 -4.20 10.16 -4.43
C THR A 48 -5.37 10.06 -3.45
N ALA A 49 -5.77 11.18 -2.85
CA ALA A 49 -6.85 11.24 -1.89
C ALA A 49 -7.60 12.57 -1.99
N ASP A 50 -8.86 12.55 -1.57
CA ASP A 50 -9.72 13.72 -1.50
C ASP A 50 -10.65 13.66 -0.26
N PHE A 51 -11.39 14.74 -0.04
CA PHE A 51 -12.28 14.87 1.12
C PHE A 51 -13.67 14.24 0.93
N GLY A 52 -14.00 13.74 -0.26
CA GLY A 52 -15.30 13.16 -0.59
C GLY A 52 -16.42 14.19 -0.75
N ASP A 53 -17.65 13.70 -0.81
CA ASP A 53 -18.86 14.52 -0.97
C ASP A 53 -19.88 14.27 0.14
N MET A 54 -19.83 15.10 1.19
CA MET A 54 -20.79 15.04 2.29
C MET A 54 -22.22 15.42 1.90
N SER A 55 -22.39 16.15 0.79
CA SER A 55 -23.70 16.64 0.37
C SER A 55 -24.52 15.56 -0.31
N SER A 56 -23.89 14.70 -1.12
CA SER A 56 -24.58 13.68 -1.92
C SER A 56 -24.28 12.24 -1.52
N ASP A 57 -23.09 11.93 -0.99
CA ASP A 57 -22.69 10.54 -0.72
C ASP A 57 -23.08 10.11 0.70
N PRO A 58 -23.93 9.07 0.86
CA PRO A 58 -24.32 8.55 2.16
C PRO A 58 -23.15 8.11 3.05
N GLN A 59 -22.02 7.71 2.47
CA GLN A 59 -20.83 7.30 3.22
C GLN A 59 -20.18 8.48 3.96
N PHE A 60 -20.27 9.69 3.39
CA PHE A 60 -19.68 10.89 3.96
C PHE A 60 -20.67 11.73 4.79
N LYS A 61 -21.96 11.36 4.82
CA LYS A 61 -22.98 12.09 5.58
C LYS A 61 -22.69 12.21 7.08
N CYS A 62 -21.98 11.24 7.66
CA CYS A 62 -21.61 11.27 9.08
C CYS A 62 -20.61 12.39 9.42
N PHE A 63 -19.94 12.99 8.44
CA PHE A 63 -19.04 14.12 8.65
C PHE A 63 -19.75 15.48 8.63
N CYS A 64 -21.06 15.51 8.34
CA CYS A 64 -21.84 16.75 8.46
C CYS A 64 -22.02 17.11 9.94
N THR A 65 -21.78 18.38 10.27
CA THR A 65 -21.93 18.89 11.63
C THR A 65 -23.38 19.09 12.05
N THR A 66 -24.32 19.17 11.09
CA THR A 66 -25.75 19.27 11.36
C THR A 66 -26.54 18.16 10.65
N PRO A 67 -27.71 17.76 11.17
CA PRO A 67 -28.55 16.74 10.54
C PRO A 67 -29.14 17.18 9.19
N ASP A 68 -29.44 18.48 9.07
CA ASP A 68 -30.23 19.03 7.96
C ASP A 68 -29.37 19.73 6.89
N THR A 69 -28.15 20.15 7.25
CA THR A 69 -27.24 20.87 6.34
C THR A 69 -25.83 20.28 6.36
N CYS A 70 -25.26 20.14 5.17
CA CYS A 70 -23.92 19.62 4.94
C CYS A 70 -23.14 20.60 4.07
N LEU A 71 -21.84 20.69 4.30
CA LEU A 71 -20.95 21.33 3.34
C LEU A 71 -20.97 20.55 2.01
N LYS A 72 -20.71 21.27 0.92
CA LYS A 72 -20.60 20.69 -0.43
C LYS A 72 -19.31 19.89 -0.57
N LYS A 73 -19.15 19.21 -1.69
CA LYS A 73 -17.99 18.37 -2.01
C LYS A 73 -16.64 19.03 -1.74
N GLY A 74 -15.70 18.23 -1.23
CA GLY A 74 -14.26 18.51 -1.22
C GLY A 74 -13.76 19.42 -0.09
N VAL A 75 -14.60 19.64 0.93
CA VAL A 75 -14.21 20.34 2.15
C VAL A 75 -14.53 19.48 3.37
N HIS A 76 -13.99 19.81 4.54
CA HIS A 76 -14.24 19.12 5.80
C HIS A 76 -14.27 20.11 6.98
N ASP A 77 -15.33 20.05 7.79
CA ASP A 77 -15.52 20.92 8.95
C ASP A 77 -14.68 20.41 10.14
N LEU A 78 -13.80 21.26 10.67
CA LEU A 78 -12.92 20.95 11.80
C LEU A 78 -13.40 21.57 13.12
N THR A 79 -14.59 22.19 13.15
CA THR A 79 -15.09 22.91 14.33
C THR A 79 -15.13 22.04 15.57
N ASN A 80 -15.65 20.82 15.46
CA ASN A 80 -15.72 19.88 16.58
C ASN A 80 -14.37 19.26 16.95
N CYS A 81 -13.40 19.28 16.03
CA CYS A 81 -12.06 18.72 16.21
C CYS A 81 -11.12 19.71 16.91
N VAL A 82 -11.08 20.95 16.41
CA VAL A 82 -10.12 21.98 16.83
C VAL A 82 -10.73 22.98 17.82
N GLY A 83 -12.06 23.08 17.90
CA GLY A 83 -12.77 24.08 18.72
C GLY A 83 -12.77 25.48 18.10
N ALA A 84 -12.46 25.60 16.81
CA ALA A 84 -12.44 26.84 16.04
C ALA A 84 -13.07 26.61 14.65
N PRO A 85 -13.64 27.63 13.99
CA PRO A 85 -14.46 27.47 12.77
C PRO A 85 -13.62 27.24 11.50
N PHE A 86 -12.68 26.30 11.56
CA PHE A 86 -11.81 25.94 10.46
C PHE A 86 -12.47 24.91 9.55
N ILE A 87 -12.25 25.10 8.25
CA ILE A 87 -12.66 24.18 7.19
C ILE A 87 -11.41 23.76 6.43
N ALA A 88 -11.17 22.46 6.38
CA ALA A 88 -10.12 21.83 5.60
C ALA A 88 -10.56 21.64 4.15
N SER A 89 -9.63 21.79 3.21
CA SER A 89 -9.81 21.46 1.78
C SER A 89 -8.46 21.16 1.14
N LEU A 90 -8.43 20.76 -0.13
CA LEU A 90 -7.18 20.78 -0.90
C LEU A 90 -6.86 22.22 -1.35
N PRO A 91 -5.58 22.57 -1.58
CA PRO A 91 -5.20 23.93 -1.97
C PRO A 91 -5.97 24.48 -3.16
N HIS A 92 -6.32 25.75 -3.08
CA HIS A 92 -7.17 26.46 -4.04
C HIS A 92 -8.50 25.74 -4.32
N PHE A 93 -9.04 25.02 -3.34
CA PHE A 93 -10.26 24.22 -3.45
C PHE A 93 -10.20 23.17 -4.58
N TYR A 94 -9.01 22.60 -4.82
CA TYR A 94 -8.85 21.50 -5.80
C TYR A 94 -9.79 20.32 -5.45
N LEU A 95 -10.49 19.80 -6.46
CA LEU A 95 -11.54 18.75 -6.35
C LEU A 95 -12.76 19.11 -5.49
N ALA A 96 -12.90 20.35 -5.02
CA ALA A 96 -14.08 20.81 -4.31
C ALA A 96 -15.18 21.32 -5.25
N HIS A 97 -16.36 21.55 -4.70
CA HIS A 97 -17.49 22.11 -5.44
C HIS A 97 -17.13 23.50 -6.02
N PRO A 98 -17.50 23.81 -7.28
CA PRO A 98 -17.09 25.05 -7.94
C PRO A 98 -17.43 26.35 -7.19
N ASP A 99 -18.53 26.35 -6.44
CA ASP A 99 -18.93 27.51 -5.64
C ASP A 99 -17.85 28.00 -4.68
N TYR A 100 -17.02 27.10 -4.13
CA TYR A 100 -15.93 27.50 -3.23
C TYR A 100 -14.84 28.29 -3.95
N MET A 101 -14.41 27.83 -5.13
CA MET A 101 -13.39 28.54 -5.92
C MET A 101 -13.93 29.80 -6.59
N ASN A 102 -15.21 29.81 -6.98
CA ASN A 102 -15.84 30.95 -7.63
C ASN A 102 -16.18 32.10 -6.65
N ALA A 103 -16.34 31.80 -5.36
CA ALA A 103 -16.66 32.78 -4.34
C ALA A 103 -15.47 33.67 -3.94
N VAL A 104 -14.23 33.25 -4.22
CA VAL A 104 -13.01 33.97 -3.80
C VAL A 104 -12.09 34.20 -4.99
N TYR A 105 -11.76 35.47 -5.25
CA TYR A 105 -10.80 35.82 -6.30
C TYR A 105 -9.39 35.28 -5.98
N GLY A 106 -8.69 34.78 -7.01
CA GLY A 106 -7.32 34.26 -6.89
C GLY A 106 -7.22 32.76 -6.67
N MET A 107 -8.34 32.03 -6.63
CA MET A 107 -8.32 30.57 -6.64
C MET A 107 -7.93 30.04 -8.03
N ASN A 108 -6.92 29.16 -8.08
CA ASN A 108 -6.41 28.57 -9.32
C ASN A 108 -5.99 27.11 -9.06
N PRO A 109 -6.95 26.18 -8.97
CA PRO A 109 -6.65 24.78 -8.71
C PRO A 109 -5.86 24.15 -9.86
N VAL A 110 -4.63 23.70 -9.58
CA VAL A 110 -3.75 23.00 -10.53
C VAL A 110 -3.42 21.64 -9.95
N LYS A 111 -3.74 20.56 -10.69
CA LYS A 111 -3.59 19.18 -10.22
C LYS A 111 -2.20 18.91 -9.65
N GLU A 112 -1.16 19.20 -10.41
CA GLU A 112 0.23 18.86 -10.06
C GLU A 112 0.70 19.60 -8.78
N LYS A 113 0.11 20.76 -8.49
CA LYS A 113 0.47 21.61 -7.35
C LYS A 113 -0.42 21.41 -6.14
N HIS A 114 -1.66 20.98 -6.32
CA HIS A 114 -2.67 21.01 -5.27
C HIS A 114 -3.30 19.63 -4.98
N GLU A 115 -2.96 18.59 -5.76
CA GLU A 115 -3.36 17.23 -5.41
C GLU A 115 -2.52 16.68 -4.25
N ILE A 116 -3.12 15.81 -3.44
CA ILE A 116 -2.36 14.88 -2.60
C ILE A 116 -1.82 13.80 -3.52
N TYR A 117 -0.52 13.54 -3.45
CA TYR A 117 0.14 12.56 -4.31
C TYR A 117 1.13 11.74 -3.49
N SER A 118 1.07 10.42 -3.61
CA SER A 118 1.97 9.51 -2.92
C SER A 118 2.40 8.39 -3.86
N VAL A 119 3.66 7.98 -3.74
CA VAL A 119 4.28 6.90 -4.51
C VAL A 119 4.73 5.85 -3.51
N PHE A 120 4.21 4.64 -3.66
CA PHE A 120 4.47 3.52 -2.77
C PHE A 120 5.31 2.45 -3.45
N GLU A 121 6.26 1.89 -2.71
CA GLU A 121 6.91 0.65 -3.08
C GLU A 121 5.97 -0.53 -2.72
N PRO A 122 5.56 -1.39 -3.67
CA PRO A 122 4.48 -2.36 -3.44
C PRO A 122 4.79 -3.45 -2.42
N MET A 123 6.03 -3.94 -2.33
CA MET A 123 6.38 -5.06 -1.46
C MET A 123 6.28 -4.69 0.02
N THR A 124 6.74 -3.49 0.39
CA THR A 124 6.78 -3.02 1.77
C THR A 124 5.70 -2.01 2.11
N ALA A 125 4.97 -1.52 1.11
CA ALA A 125 3.99 -0.45 1.27
C ALA A 125 4.58 0.84 1.86
N THR A 126 5.88 1.06 1.62
CA THR A 126 6.59 2.25 2.10
C THR A 126 6.39 3.40 1.12
N PRO A 127 5.96 4.60 1.58
CA PRO A 127 5.92 5.78 0.73
C PRO A 127 7.35 6.25 0.40
N VAL A 128 7.72 6.22 -0.88
CA VAL A 128 9.05 6.63 -1.36
C VAL A 128 9.13 8.09 -1.78
N TYR A 129 7.97 8.66 -2.10
CA TYR A 129 7.74 10.06 -2.41
C TYR A 129 6.29 10.37 -2.06
N ALA A 130 6.03 11.44 -1.32
CA ALA A 130 4.67 11.87 -1.04
C ALA A 130 4.60 13.36 -0.76
N HIS A 131 3.50 13.97 -1.17
CA HIS A 131 3.10 15.33 -0.85
C HIS A 131 1.70 15.31 -0.29
N ARG A 132 1.57 15.70 0.98
CA ARG A 132 0.29 15.94 1.64
C ARG A 132 0.04 17.43 1.63
N ARG A 133 -1.13 17.82 1.15
CA ARG A 133 -1.47 19.21 0.94
C ARG A 133 -2.82 19.51 1.57
N LEU A 134 -2.85 20.55 2.40
CA LEU A 134 -4.03 20.93 3.18
C LEU A 134 -4.19 22.44 3.13
N GLN A 135 -5.41 22.90 2.86
CA GLN A 135 -5.80 24.29 2.96
C GLN A 135 -6.74 24.48 4.14
N LEU A 136 -6.42 25.46 4.99
CA LEU A 136 -7.25 25.90 6.10
C LEU A 136 -8.02 27.15 5.68
N SER A 137 -9.33 27.10 5.84
CA SER A 137 -10.28 28.15 5.51
C SER A 137 -11.20 28.43 6.70
N ILE A 138 -11.92 29.54 6.69
CA ILE A 138 -12.97 29.87 7.67
C ILE A 138 -14.28 30.17 6.96
N ALA A 139 -15.40 29.79 7.55
CA ALA A 139 -16.71 30.21 7.06
C ALA A 139 -17.01 31.63 7.55
N LEU A 140 -17.08 32.58 6.62
CA LEU A 140 -17.53 33.94 6.87
C LEU A 140 -19.02 34.02 6.53
N HIS A 141 -19.77 34.73 7.37
CA HIS A 141 -21.18 35.02 7.17
C HIS A 141 -21.51 36.35 7.86
N PRO A 142 -22.50 37.11 7.36
CA PRO A 142 -22.93 38.35 7.99
C PRO A 142 -23.39 38.14 9.44
N ILE A 143 -22.93 38.99 10.37
CA ILE A 143 -23.40 38.99 11.77
C ILE A 143 -23.85 40.42 12.16
N GLU A 144 -25.16 40.62 12.35
CA GLU A 144 -25.74 41.94 12.62
C GLU A 144 -25.21 42.61 13.90
N ILE A 145 -24.84 41.82 14.90
CA ILE A 145 -24.39 42.32 16.20
C ILE A 145 -22.97 42.89 16.11
N ILE A 146 -22.16 42.41 15.17
CA ILE A 146 -20.74 42.74 15.06
C ILE A 146 -20.54 43.64 13.84
N GLU A 147 -20.26 44.92 14.07
CA GLU A 147 -20.23 45.95 13.02
C GLU A 147 -19.34 45.58 11.82
N PHE A 148 -18.13 45.07 12.06
CA PHE A 148 -17.20 44.67 10.99
C PHE A 148 -17.62 43.40 10.24
N MET A 149 -18.55 42.60 10.78
CA MET A 149 -19.08 41.39 10.15
C MET A 149 -20.42 41.65 9.45
N LYS A 150 -20.98 42.86 9.46
CA LYS A 150 -22.30 43.11 8.84
C LYS A 150 -22.27 42.98 7.31
N GLU A 151 -21.16 43.35 6.70
CA GLU A 151 -21.01 43.45 5.24
C GLU A 151 -20.09 42.37 4.66
N VAL A 152 -19.62 41.41 5.48
CA VAL A 152 -18.81 40.31 4.95
C VAL A 152 -19.67 39.38 4.09
N PRO A 153 -19.16 38.89 2.96
CA PRO A 153 -19.90 37.96 2.13
C PRO A 153 -20.00 36.59 2.82
N ASP A 154 -21.06 35.86 2.51
CA ASP A 154 -21.24 34.46 2.95
C ASP A 154 -20.39 33.53 2.08
N VAL A 155 -19.18 33.19 2.56
CA VAL A 155 -18.18 32.44 1.80
C VAL A 155 -17.30 31.58 2.72
N VAL A 156 -16.70 30.53 2.15
CA VAL A 156 -15.56 29.84 2.78
C VAL A 156 -14.27 30.55 2.34
N PHE A 157 -13.70 31.36 3.23
CA PHE A 157 -12.54 32.18 2.94
C PHE A 157 -11.23 31.45 3.27
N PRO A 158 -10.34 31.21 2.30
CA PRO A 158 -9.08 30.53 2.52
C PRO A 158 -8.07 31.43 3.26
N ILE A 159 -7.40 30.88 4.27
CA ILE A 159 -6.39 31.61 5.05
C ILE A 159 -4.98 31.25 4.57
N LEU A 160 -4.67 29.95 4.58
CA LEU A 160 -3.36 29.42 4.21
C LEU A 160 -3.49 27.99 3.70
N TRP A 161 -2.48 27.53 2.99
CA TRP A 161 -2.31 26.12 2.69
C TRP A 161 -0.87 25.69 2.96
N VAL A 162 -0.70 24.41 3.26
CA VAL A 162 0.58 23.81 3.64
C VAL A 162 0.85 22.62 2.71
N ASP A 163 2.12 22.46 2.32
CA ASP A 163 2.64 21.28 1.62
C ASP A 163 3.65 20.58 2.53
N GLU A 164 3.30 19.38 2.97
CA GLU A 164 4.21 18.48 3.66
C GLU A 164 4.70 17.41 2.68
N GLY A 165 5.96 17.56 2.26
CA GLY A 165 6.61 16.68 1.30
C GLY A 165 7.64 15.76 1.96
N ILE A 166 7.68 14.51 1.52
CA ILE A 166 8.79 13.58 1.76
C ILE A 166 9.29 13.03 0.44
N GLU A 167 10.60 13.08 0.25
CA GLU A 167 11.28 12.40 -0.85
C GLU A 167 12.49 11.64 -0.29
N LEU A 168 12.48 10.32 -0.44
CA LEU A 168 13.62 9.52 -0.04
C LEU A 168 14.83 9.84 -0.92
N ASN A 169 15.94 10.16 -0.26
CA ASN A 169 17.17 10.50 -0.94
C ASN A 169 17.74 9.28 -1.68
N LYS A 170 18.60 9.54 -2.68
CA LYS A 170 19.20 8.47 -3.49
C LYS A 170 19.96 7.43 -2.65
N LYS A 171 20.66 7.87 -1.60
CA LYS A 171 21.45 6.98 -0.73
C LYS A 171 20.58 5.93 -0.02
N ILE A 172 19.40 6.33 0.48
CA ILE A 172 18.46 5.41 1.14
C ILE A 172 17.78 4.54 0.08
N LEU A 173 17.37 5.13 -1.05
CA LEU A 173 16.76 4.38 -2.15
C LEU A 173 17.70 3.29 -2.71
N ASP A 174 19.00 3.56 -2.82
CA ASP A 174 19.97 2.57 -3.29
C ASP A 174 20.16 1.45 -2.26
N LYS A 175 20.16 1.76 -0.96
CA LYS A 175 20.17 0.71 0.09
C LYS A 175 18.92 -0.16 0.01
N VAL A 176 17.75 0.47 -0.12
CA VAL A 176 16.47 -0.21 -0.28
C VAL A 176 16.49 -1.11 -1.52
N ARG A 177 17.00 -0.61 -2.66
CA ARG A 177 17.15 -1.38 -3.89
C ARG A 177 18.08 -2.60 -3.71
N ILE A 178 19.22 -2.42 -3.05
CA ILE A 178 20.17 -3.52 -2.79
C ILE A 178 19.50 -4.62 -1.96
N ILE A 179 18.78 -4.24 -0.89
CA ILE A 179 18.07 -5.19 -0.03
C ILE A 179 17.03 -5.97 -0.83
N PHE A 180 16.23 -5.30 -1.67
CA PHE A 180 15.24 -5.99 -2.50
C PHE A 180 15.88 -6.87 -3.56
N THR A 181 16.97 -6.43 -4.19
CA THR A 181 17.70 -7.22 -5.18
C THR A 181 18.25 -8.50 -4.55
N LEU A 182 18.85 -8.40 -3.35
CA LEU A 182 19.31 -9.55 -2.59
C LEU A 182 18.16 -10.50 -2.24
N SER A 183 17.01 -9.98 -1.83
CA SER A 183 15.81 -10.80 -1.57
C SER A 183 15.39 -11.58 -2.82
N THR A 184 15.34 -10.93 -3.99
CA THR A 184 15.00 -11.61 -5.25
C THR A 184 16.01 -12.70 -5.60
N VAL A 185 17.31 -12.43 -5.43
CA VAL A 185 18.36 -13.44 -5.67
C VAL A 185 18.20 -14.64 -4.74
N MET A 186 17.91 -14.41 -3.45
CA MET A 186 17.67 -15.49 -2.49
C MET A 186 16.43 -16.31 -2.85
N ASP A 187 15.35 -15.68 -3.32
CA ASP A 187 14.16 -16.39 -3.78
C ASP A 187 14.43 -17.25 -5.02
N VAL A 188 15.17 -16.73 -6.00
CA VAL A 188 15.57 -17.51 -7.19
C VAL A 188 16.44 -18.70 -6.77
N PHE A 189 17.41 -18.48 -5.88
CA PHE A 189 18.28 -19.54 -5.36
C PHE A 189 17.48 -20.63 -4.62
N LYS A 190 16.50 -20.24 -3.80
CA LYS A 190 15.58 -21.17 -3.11
C LYS A 190 14.85 -22.08 -4.10
N TRP A 191 14.33 -21.53 -5.19
CA TRP A 191 13.63 -22.34 -6.20
C TRP A 191 14.58 -23.27 -6.97
N ILE A 192 15.78 -22.81 -7.31
CA ILE A 192 16.80 -23.65 -7.96
C ILE A 192 17.20 -24.83 -7.07
N SER A 193 17.45 -24.59 -5.78
CA SER A 193 17.85 -25.64 -4.84
C SER A 193 16.74 -26.67 -4.60
N MET A 194 15.48 -26.23 -4.52
CA MET A 194 14.32 -27.12 -4.45
C MET A 194 14.19 -28.02 -5.69
N ILE A 195 14.32 -27.46 -6.90
CA ILE A 195 14.24 -28.22 -8.15
C ILE A 195 15.40 -29.22 -8.26
N ALA A 196 16.62 -28.80 -7.90
CA ALA A 196 17.78 -29.67 -7.90
C ALA A 196 17.62 -30.84 -6.91
N GLY A 197 17.13 -30.56 -5.69
CA GLY A 197 16.85 -31.59 -4.69
C GLY A 197 15.79 -32.59 -5.17
N MET A 198 14.70 -32.11 -5.78
CA MET A 198 13.65 -32.96 -6.33
C MET A 198 14.16 -33.81 -7.50
N GLY A 199 15.03 -33.26 -8.36
CA GLY A 199 15.68 -33.99 -9.45
C GLY A 199 16.60 -35.11 -8.95
N MET A 200 17.44 -34.83 -7.95
CA MET A 200 18.32 -35.84 -7.34
C MET A 200 17.52 -36.94 -6.62
N GLY A 201 16.45 -36.57 -5.92
CA GLY A 201 15.54 -37.53 -5.28
C GLY A 201 14.84 -38.43 -6.30
N GLY A 202 14.34 -37.85 -7.39
CA GLY A 202 13.71 -38.60 -8.49
C GLY A 202 14.67 -39.57 -9.18
N ALA A 203 15.90 -39.12 -9.47
CA ALA A 203 16.94 -39.97 -10.04
C ALA A 203 17.28 -41.14 -9.11
N SER A 204 17.42 -40.88 -7.81
CA SER A 204 17.70 -41.91 -6.79
C SER A 204 16.57 -42.94 -6.71
N ALA A 205 15.31 -42.51 -6.69
CA ALA A 205 14.15 -43.40 -6.68
C ALA A 205 14.05 -44.24 -7.96
N PHE A 206 14.35 -43.66 -9.13
CA PHE A 206 14.40 -44.38 -10.40
C PHE A 206 15.47 -45.47 -10.41
N ILE A 207 16.68 -45.16 -9.92
CA ILE A 207 17.78 -46.14 -9.81
C ILE A 207 17.37 -47.28 -8.87
N LEU A 208 16.80 -46.98 -7.69
CA LEU A 208 16.35 -48.00 -6.74
C LEU A 208 15.23 -48.88 -7.30
N LYS A 209 14.27 -48.31 -8.05
CA LYS A 209 13.21 -49.08 -8.72
C LYS A 209 13.81 -50.00 -9.79
N LYS A 210 14.72 -49.50 -10.61
CA LYS A 210 15.42 -50.30 -11.63
C LYS A 210 16.23 -51.44 -11.02
N MET A 211 16.87 -51.21 -9.87
CA MET A 211 17.58 -52.27 -9.12
C MET A 211 16.62 -53.31 -8.53
N LYS A 212 15.44 -52.90 -8.05
CA LYS A 212 14.41 -53.81 -7.53
C LYS A 212 13.78 -54.65 -8.65
N ASP A 213 13.45 -54.03 -9.78
CA ASP A 213 12.87 -54.71 -10.95
C ASP A 213 13.90 -55.64 -11.62
N GLY A 214 15.21 -55.32 -11.55
CA GLY A 214 16.30 -56.19 -12.03
C GLY A 214 16.65 -57.37 -11.11
N MET A 215 16.21 -57.35 -9.85
CA MET A 215 16.38 -58.46 -8.90
C MET A 215 15.21 -59.46 -8.89
N SER A 216 14.05 -59.12 -9.50
CA SER A 216 13.00 -60.12 -9.73
C SER A 216 13.32 -60.93 -10.98
N VAL A 217 14.33 -61.80 -10.90
CA VAL A 217 14.49 -62.90 -11.85
C VAL A 217 13.57 -64.03 -11.36
N ASP A 218 12.66 -64.44 -12.22
CA ASP A 218 11.66 -65.49 -11.97
C ASP A 218 12.31 -66.75 -11.39
N VAL A 219 11.95 -67.10 -10.15
CA VAL A 219 12.21 -68.43 -9.61
C VAL A 219 11.27 -69.38 -10.34
N ALA A 220 11.76 -70.05 -11.38
CA ALA A 220 11.07 -71.15 -12.01
C ALA A 220 10.78 -72.27 -10.97
N PRO A 221 9.58 -72.86 -10.95
CA PRO A 221 9.21 -73.82 -9.92
C PRO A 221 9.93 -75.14 -10.17
N GLY A 222 10.91 -75.46 -9.33
CA GLY A 222 11.39 -76.83 -9.16
C GLY A 222 12.89 -77.01 -9.19
N GLN A 223 13.59 -76.63 -8.11
CA GLN A 223 14.82 -77.33 -7.73
C GLN A 223 15.09 -77.18 -6.23
N LYS A 224 15.24 -78.32 -5.53
CA LYS A 224 15.47 -78.43 -4.08
C LYS A 224 16.90 -78.02 -3.70
N PRO A 225 17.13 -77.52 -2.46
CA PRO A 225 18.43 -77.00 -2.05
C PRO A 225 19.44 -78.13 -1.78
N GLN A 226 20.68 -77.96 -2.23
CA GLN A 226 21.79 -78.87 -1.91
C GLN A 226 22.47 -78.44 -0.60
N THR A 227 22.44 -79.33 0.39
CA THR A 227 23.16 -79.24 1.66
C THR A 227 24.64 -79.56 1.45
N ILE A 228 25.55 -78.70 1.93
CA ILE A 228 26.99 -78.98 1.98
C ILE A 228 27.37 -79.28 3.44
N THR A 229 27.82 -80.51 3.72
CA THR A 229 28.49 -80.92 4.96
C THR A 229 30.01 -80.97 4.76
N PRO A 230 30.82 -80.84 5.84
CA PRO A 230 32.19 -80.33 5.77
C PRO A 230 33.23 -81.42 5.47
N ILE A 231 34.33 -81.04 4.80
CA ILE A 231 35.50 -81.91 4.57
C ILE A 231 36.55 -81.63 5.64
N GLU A 232 36.87 -82.67 6.41
CA GLU A 232 38.00 -82.77 7.34
C GLU A 232 39.34 -82.53 6.64
N VAL A 233 40.22 -81.75 7.27
CA VAL A 233 41.64 -81.69 6.89
C VAL A 233 42.44 -82.22 8.08
N ASN A 234 42.88 -83.47 7.97
CA ASN A 234 43.85 -84.07 8.90
C ASN A 234 45.24 -84.08 8.24
N SER A 235 46.23 -83.65 9.02
CA SER A 235 47.63 -83.41 8.62
C SER A 235 48.42 -84.69 8.36
N ARG A 236 49.45 -84.61 7.50
CA ARG A 236 50.87 -84.72 7.91
C ARG A 236 51.84 -84.58 6.74
N TYR A 237 53.10 -84.28 7.10
CA TYR A 237 54.33 -84.52 6.33
C TYR A 237 54.33 -85.88 5.63
#